data_AF-A0A9P5B2J1-F1
#
_entry.id   AF-A0A9P5B2J1-F1
#
_cell.length_a   1.000
_cell.length_b   1.000
_cell.length_c   1.000
_cell.angle_alpha   90.00
_cell.angle_beta   90.00
_cell.angle_gamma   90.00
#
_symmetry.space_group_name_H-M   'P 1'
#
loop_
_entity.id
_entity.type
_entity.pdbx_description
1 polymer ?
#
loop_
_entity_poly.entity_id
_entity_poly.type
_entity_poly.pdbx_seq_one_letter_code
_entity_poly.pdbx_strand_id
1 'polypeptide(L)'
;MIMETTGWCGWCEVVEDCNVDVSAIELFNPDNSQQPRNVPKDVLIAYNRRLGVRHIRYFAGPYRLQKDESSVIIQIDGACRRNGSQYARGDWGVFFGPGSQNNTWGLLPPGAPQTSTFAELYSLMMALDMIRDELPLYPETVFIVSDSSYLLTHRSTEMSAAVDCPECESPPTEAEDFGEEQEDEKEYEERERRFDPAAYPQLRDIPNEGLIQFDPETQRSNLTHKCLETGETKVDPTTIIIHLANGHNQVADSWALYFGPQSSYNKSYVMPWLELISEEKAGYKNLEEALHHIYDSLSAMIEQVIIATDSPSLFKLVTEDIPKMARDRGFREGGKENSDVFHDIWKHLNADQPEPYHDGPLDFRFWLVSKEMNQEAQAMAQCLIDREMQKIHAEPAGNPQVKRRRRFRRRRLYY
;
A
#
# COMPACT_ATOMS: atom_id res chain seq x y z
N MET A 1 -27.72 -12.31 -22.42
CA MET A 1 -26.77 -13.38 -22.07
C MET A 1 -25.74 -12.71 -21.17
N ILE A 2 -25.75 -13.03 -19.87
CA ILE A 2 -24.80 -12.44 -18.92
C ILE A 2 -23.49 -13.22 -19.12
N MET A 3 -22.47 -12.57 -19.67
CA MET A 3 -21.13 -13.15 -19.75
C MET A 3 -20.48 -13.03 -18.37
N GLU A 4 -20.41 -14.14 -17.65
CA GLU A 4 -19.47 -14.30 -16.55
C GLU A 4 -18.12 -14.70 -17.18
N THR A 5 -17.18 -13.76 -17.25
CA THR A 5 -15.81 -14.02 -17.71
C THR A 5 -14.90 -14.26 -16.50
N THR A 6 -14.52 -15.53 -16.30
CA THR A 6 -13.45 -15.94 -15.39
C THR A 6 -12.16 -16.12 -16.20
N GLY A 7 -11.54 -15.00 -16.58
CA GLY A 7 -10.29 -14.98 -17.35
C GLY A 7 -9.62 -13.61 -17.23
N TRP A 8 -8.29 -13.57 -17.34
CA TRP A 8 -7.49 -12.35 -17.28
C TRP A 8 -7.95 -11.33 -18.34
N CYS A 9 -8.49 -10.19 -17.92
CA CYS A 9 -8.81 -9.06 -18.80
C CYS A 9 -7.66 -8.04 -18.77
N GLY A 10 -7.12 -7.69 -19.94
CA GLY A 10 -6.17 -6.59 -20.11
C GLY A 10 -6.90 -5.26 -20.33
N TRP A 11 -6.21 -4.16 -20.05
CA TRP A 11 -6.70 -2.80 -20.30
C TRP A 11 -5.68 -2.07 -21.16
N CYS A 12 -6.15 -1.20 -22.06
CA CYS A 12 -5.33 -0.27 -22.84
C CYS A 12 -5.80 1.16 -22.56
N GLU A 13 -4.86 2.08 -22.42
CA GLU A 13 -5.06 3.52 -22.33
C GLU A 13 -4.72 4.16 -23.68
N VAL A 14 -5.59 5.04 -24.15
CA VAL A 14 -5.37 5.89 -25.32
C VAL A 14 -5.43 7.34 -24.81
N VAL A 15 -4.34 8.06 -24.99
CA VAL A 15 -4.19 9.48 -24.60
C VAL A 15 -4.41 10.35 -25.85
N GLU A 16 -5.31 11.34 -25.80
CA GLU A 16 -5.57 12.24 -26.94
C GLU A 16 -5.33 13.72 -26.63
N ASP A 17 -4.66 14.39 -27.59
CA ASP A 17 -4.73 15.82 -27.89
C ASP A 17 -5.24 15.99 -29.34
N CYS A 18 -6.57 15.99 -29.52
CA CYS A 18 -7.39 16.44 -30.68
C CYS A 18 -6.93 16.20 -32.16
N ASN A 19 -5.95 15.34 -32.42
CA ASN A 19 -5.63 14.73 -33.71
C ASN A 19 -5.24 13.31 -33.36
N VAL A 20 -6.08 12.32 -33.69
CA VAL A 20 -5.97 10.92 -33.21
C VAL A 20 -4.59 10.32 -33.53
N ASP A 21 -3.63 10.49 -32.62
CA ASP A 21 -2.32 9.86 -32.70
C ASP A 21 -2.40 8.53 -31.94
N VAL A 22 -2.80 7.49 -32.66
CA VAL A 22 -2.87 6.10 -32.18
C VAL A 22 -1.49 5.52 -31.82
N SER A 23 -0.41 6.30 -31.96
CA SER A 23 0.94 5.88 -31.55
C SER A 23 1.13 5.72 -30.04
N ALA A 24 0.24 6.28 -29.21
CA ALA A 24 0.30 6.22 -27.75
C ALA A 24 -0.75 5.28 -27.14
N ILE A 25 -0.95 4.08 -27.71
CA ILE A 25 -1.70 3.02 -27.04
C ILE A 25 -0.77 2.40 -25.99
N GLU A 26 -0.98 2.77 -24.73
CA GLU A 26 -0.28 2.13 -23.61
C GLU A 26 -1.15 1.01 -23.04
N LEU A 27 -0.52 -0.10 -22.65
CA LEU A 27 -1.23 -1.09 -21.84
C LEU A 27 -1.46 -0.47 -20.46
N PHE A 28 -2.71 -0.19 -20.14
CA PHE A 28 -3.08 0.20 -18.80
C PHE A 28 -2.94 -1.01 -17.89
N ASN A 29 -1.82 -1.07 -17.19
CA ASN A 29 -1.72 -1.95 -16.04
C ASN A 29 -2.20 -1.17 -14.82
N PRO A 30 -3.37 -1.50 -14.21
CA PRO A 30 -3.83 -0.82 -13.01
C PRO A 30 -2.82 -0.91 -11.86
N ASP A 31 -1.93 -1.92 -11.89
CA ASP A 31 -0.89 -2.10 -10.90
C ASP A 31 0.34 -1.17 -11.18
N ASN A 32 0.48 -0.60 -12.38
CA ASN A 32 1.58 0.31 -12.76
C ASN A 32 1.16 1.78 -12.95
N SER A 33 -0.10 2.09 -13.21
CA SER A 33 -0.55 3.48 -13.42
C SER A 33 -0.54 4.26 -12.11
N GLN A 34 -0.08 5.52 -12.08
CA GLN A 34 0.11 6.25 -10.81
C GLN A 34 -1.21 6.65 -10.11
N GLN A 35 -2.28 6.91 -10.86
CA GLN A 35 -3.48 7.56 -10.31
C GLN A 35 -4.52 6.61 -9.66
N PRO A 36 -4.70 5.34 -10.07
CA PRO A 36 -5.66 4.43 -9.45
C PRO A 36 -5.05 3.37 -8.52
N ARG A 37 -3.74 3.42 -8.20
CA ARG A 37 -2.99 2.34 -7.49
C ARG A 37 -3.67 1.80 -6.23
N ASN A 38 -4.49 2.62 -5.58
CA ASN A 38 -5.10 2.31 -4.29
C ASN A 38 -6.60 2.02 -4.34
N VAL A 39 -7.24 2.10 -5.52
CA VAL A 39 -8.69 1.88 -5.66
C VAL A 39 -8.95 0.38 -5.88
N PRO A 40 -9.67 -0.32 -4.97
CA PRO A 40 -9.99 -1.74 -5.17
C PRO A 40 -10.67 -1.97 -6.52
N LYS A 41 -10.31 -3.07 -7.22
CA LYS A 41 -10.72 -3.31 -8.61
C LYS A 41 -12.23 -3.33 -8.81
N ASP A 42 -12.99 -3.75 -7.79
CA ASP A 42 -14.45 -3.77 -7.77
C ASP A 42 -15.09 -2.37 -7.63
N VAL A 43 -14.35 -1.38 -7.12
CA VAL A 43 -14.81 0.01 -6.98
C VAL A 43 -14.12 0.99 -7.94
N LEU A 44 -13.10 0.54 -8.68
CA LEU A 44 -12.34 1.29 -9.69
C LEU A 44 -13.24 1.86 -10.78
N ILE A 45 -14.32 1.16 -11.11
CA ILE A 45 -15.21 1.53 -12.19
C ILE A 45 -16.47 2.20 -11.64
N ALA A 46 -16.74 3.43 -12.07
CA ALA A 46 -18.02 4.10 -11.86
C ALA A 46 -18.87 4.01 -13.12
N TYR A 47 -20.14 3.58 -13.00
CA TYR A 47 -21.09 3.73 -14.10
C TYR A 47 -21.88 5.04 -13.98
N ASN A 48 -21.78 5.91 -15.00
CA ASN A 48 -22.61 7.09 -15.11
C ASN A 48 -23.89 6.76 -15.89
N ARG A 49 -24.97 6.46 -15.16
CA ARG A 49 -26.26 6.11 -15.76
C ARG A 49 -26.86 7.21 -16.66
N ARG A 50 -26.55 8.49 -16.40
CA ARG A 50 -27.06 9.62 -17.20
C ARG A 50 -26.41 9.65 -18.58
N LEU A 51 -25.10 9.40 -18.63
CA LEU A 51 -24.32 9.41 -19.87
C LEU A 51 -24.26 8.04 -20.54
N GLY A 52 -24.61 6.96 -19.83
CA GLY A 52 -24.52 5.60 -20.34
C GLY A 52 -23.08 5.11 -20.49
N VAL A 53 -22.11 5.67 -19.75
CA VAL A 53 -20.69 5.32 -19.88
C VAL A 53 -20.08 4.97 -18.53
N ARG A 54 -19.01 4.17 -18.57
CA ARG A 54 -18.17 3.85 -17.41
C ARG A 54 -16.96 4.76 -17.37
N HIS A 55 -16.48 5.05 -16.16
CA HIS A 55 -15.34 5.93 -15.91
C HIS A 55 -14.45 5.29 -14.85
N ILE A 56 -13.17 5.67 -14.86
CA ILE A 56 -12.27 5.34 -13.76
C ILE A 56 -12.61 6.20 -12.55
N ARG A 57 -12.37 5.64 -11.37
CA ARG A 57 -12.33 6.36 -10.11
C ARG A 57 -10.90 6.42 -9.60
N TYR A 58 -10.58 7.52 -8.97
CA TYR A 58 -9.32 7.73 -8.27
C TYR A 58 -9.59 8.30 -6.88
N PHE A 59 -8.60 8.20 -6.00
CA PHE A 59 -8.67 8.87 -4.71
C PHE A 59 -8.20 10.32 -4.85
N ALA A 60 -9.13 11.27 -4.70
CA ALA A 60 -8.80 12.68 -4.55
C ALA A 60 -8.58 12.99 -3.06
N GLY A 61 -7.45 12.52 -2.53
CA GLY A 61 -7.15 12.55 -1.11
C GLY A 61 -7.64 11.30 -0.36
N PRO A 62 -7.40 11.21 0.96
CA PRO A 62 -7.25 9.94 1.65
C PRO A 62 -8.50 9.07 1.77
N TYR A 63 -9.70 9.58 1.47
CA TYR A 63 -10.95 8.79 1.54
C TYR A 63 -12.01 9.23 0.54
N ARG A 64 -11.65 10.09 -0.42
CA ARG A 64 -12.62 10.64 -1.37
C ARG A 64 -12.42 10.01 -2.72
N LEU A 65 -13.17 8.93 -2.95
CA LEU A 65 -13.29 8.34 -4.27
C LEU A 65 -13.99 9.34 -5.19
N GLN A 66 -13.22 9.92 -6.11
CA GLN A 66 -13.74 10.79 -7.15
C GLN A 66 -13.79 10.03 -8.46
N LYS A 67 -14.77 10.41 -9.25
CA LYS A 67 -14.93 9.90 -10.60
C LYS A 67 -14.10 10.79 -11.51
N ASP A 68 -13.31 10.16 -12.36
CA ASP A 68 -12.65 10.86 -13.43
C ASP A 68 -13.65 11.10 -14.56
N GLU A 69 -14.23 12.30 -14.58
CA GLU A 69 -15.19 12.72 -15.59
C GLU A 69 -14.54 12.90 -16.98
N SER A 70 -13.22 12.98 -17.09
CA SER A 70 -12.51 13.02 -18.38
C SER A 70 -12.06 11.64 -18.87
N SER A 71 -12.19 10.58 -18.06
CA SER A 71 -11.98 9.20 -18.52
C SER A 71 -13.24 8.56 -19.11
N VAL A 72 -13.12 7.63 -20.07
CA VAL A 72 -14.19 6.71 -20.47
C VAL A 72 -13.65 5.30 -20.60
N ILE A 73 -14.39 4.31 -20.08
CA ILE A 73 -14.06 2.88 -20.22
C ILE A 73 -15.02 2.21 -21.19
N ILE A 74 -14.47 1.52 -22.18
CA ILE A 74 -15.20 0.83 -23.24
C ILE A 74 -14.70 -0.61 -23.30
N GLN A 75 -15.62 -1.57 -23.25
CA GLN A 75 -15.29 -2.96 -23.50
C GLN A 75 -15.56 -3.27 -24.97
N ILE A 76 -14.62 -3.91 -25.62
CA ILE A 76 -14.76 -4.36 -27.01
C ILE A 76 -14.56 -5.86 -27.08
N ASP A 77 -15.24 -6.48 -28.04
CA ASP A 77 -15.08 -7.90 -28.33
C ASP A 77 -15.34 -8.14 -29.83
N GLY A 78 -14.74 -9.19 -30.36
CA GLY A 78 -14.90 -9.63 -31.73
C GLY A 78 -14.95 -11.14 -31.80
N ALA A 79 -16.02 -11.69 -32.36
CA ALA A 79 -16.14 -13.12 -32.55
C ALA A 79 -16.20 -13.47 -34.04
N CYS A 80 -15.85 -14.71 -34.36
CA CYS A 80 -15.97 -15.20 -35.73
C CYS A 80 -16.39 -16.65 -35.76
N ARG A 81 -17.61 -16.88 -36.24
CA ARG A 81 -18.12 -18.23 -36.44
C ARG A 81 -17.40 -18.87 -37.62
N ARG A 82 -16.92 -20.11 -37.42
CA ARG A 82 -16.14 -20.86 -38.43
C ARG A 82 -14.87 -20.12 -38.86
N ASN A 83 -14.16 -19.49 -37.92
CA ASN A 83 -12.88 -18.83 -38.18
C ASN A 83 -11.93 -19.73 -38.98
N GLY A 84 -11.27 -19.17 -40.00
CA GLY A 84 -10.41 -19.91 -40.95
C GLY A 84 -11.14 -20.65 -42.07
N SER A 85 -12.46 -20.52 -42.20
CA SER A 85 -13.26 -21.13 -43.28
C SER A 85 -13.71 -20.10 -44.34
N GLN A 86 -13.96 -20.55 -45.57
CA GLN A 86 -14.65 -19.73 -46.60
C GLN A 86 -16.07 -19.29 -46.18
N TYR A 87 -16.66 -19.95 -45.19
CA TYR A 87 -17.95 -19.60 -44.61
C TYR A 87 -17.83 -18.87 -43.28
N ALA A 88 -16.63 -18.34 -42.98
CA ALA A 88 -16.40 -17.55 -41.79
C ALA A 88 -17.30 -16.30 -41.81
N ARG A 89 -17.82 -15.97 -40.64
CA ARG A 89 -18.63 -14.77 -40.40
C ARG A 89 -18.19 -14.17 -39.08
N GLY A 90 -17.52 -13.03 -39.17
CA GLY A 90 -17.14 -12.24 -38.01
C GLY A 90 -18.22 -11.25 -37.62
N ASP A 91 -18.32 -11.01 -36.33
CA ASP A 91 -19.13 -10.00 -35.69
C ASP A 91 -18.32 -9.25 -34.64
N TRP A 92 -18.69 -8.00 -34.41
CA TRP A 92 -17.98 -7.09 -33.54
C TRP A 92 -18.97 -6.48 -32.55
N GLY A 93 -18.50 -6.13 -31.35
CA GLY A 93 -19.31 -5.54 -30.30
C GLY A 93 -18.54 -4.47 -29.53
N VAL A 94 -19.25 -3.40 -29.17
CA VAL A 94 -18.75 -2.30 -28.34
C VAL A 94 -19.73 -2.06 -27.21
N PHE A 95 -19.22 -2.04 -25.97
CA PHE A 95 -20.03 -1.98 -24.76
C PHE A 95 -19.51 -0.90 -23.80
N PHE A 96 -20.28 0.18 -23.69
CA PHE A 96 -20.04 1.30 -22.78
C PHE A 96 -20.60 1.05 -21.37
N GLY A 97 -21.66 0.26 -21.26
CA GLY A 97 -22.24 -0.11 -19.96
C GLY A 97 -23.72 -0.50 -20.00
N PRO A 98 -24.28 -1.01 -18.89
CA PRO A 98 -25.65 -1.55 -18.88
C PRO A 98 -26.73 -0.51 -19.24
N GLY A 99 -27.46 -0.76 -20.34
CA GLY A 99 -28.52 0.13 -20.82
C GLY A 99 -28.02 1.41 -21.48
N SER A 100 -26.73 1.49 -21.81
CA SER A 100 -26.20 2.57 -22.65
C SER A 100 -26.82 2.53 -24.04
N GLN A 101 -27.17 3.69 -24.58
CA GLN A 101 -27.65 3.82 -25.97
C GLN A 101 -26.50 3.68 -26.97
N ASN A 102 -25.26 3.83 -26.52
CA ASN A 102 -24.05 3.74 -27.34
C ASN A 102 -23.54 2.30 -27.46
N ASN A 103 -24.14 1.35 -26.74
CA ASN A 103 -23.83 -0.06 -26.93
C ASN A 103 -24.29 -0.48 -28.33
N THR A 104 -23.36 -0.98 -29.13
CA THR A 104 -23.63 -1.39 -30.50
C THR A 104 -22.85 -2.63 -30.88
N TRP A 105 -23.29 -3.29 -31.93
CA TRP A 105 -22.70 -4.51 -32.45
C TRP A 105 -23.14 -4.69 -33.90
N GLY A 106 -22.39 -5.48 -34.64
CA GLY A 106 -22.70 -5.73 -36.04
C GLY A 106 -21.92 -6.89 -36.63
N LEU A 107 -22.25 -7.22 -37.88
CA LEU A 107 -21.45 -8.13 -38.69
C LEU A 107 -20.29 -7.35 -39.32
N LEU A 108 -19.17 -8.03 -39.51
CA LEU A 108 -18.09 -7.51 -40.34
C LEU A 108 -18.57 -7.27 -41.78
N PRO A 109 -18.08 -6.23 -42.47
CA PRO A 109 -18.37 -6.02 -43.89
C PRO A 109 -18.05 -7.26 -44.73
N PRO A 110 -18.87 -7.64 -45.73
CA PRO A 110 -18.65 -8.87 -46.51
C PRO A 110 -17.31 -8.94 -47.25
N GLY A 111 -16.71 -7.79 -47.57
CA GLY A 111 -15.40 -7.69 -48.22
C GLY A 111 -14.21 -7.66 -47.26
N ALA A 112 -14.44 -7.58 -45.95
CA ALA A 112 -13.38 -7.55 -44.94
C ALA A 112 -12.97 -8.97 -44.50
N PRO A 113 -11.74 -9.17 -44.01
CA PRO A 113 -11.28 -10.46 -43.48
C PRO A 113 -12.23 -11.00 -42.40
N GLN A 114 -12.83 -12.16 -42.64
CA GLN A 114 -13.75 -12.81 -41.71
C GLN A 114 -12.96 -13.67 -40.71
N THR A 115 -12.29 -13.03 -39.76
CA THR A 115 -11.50 -13.68 -38.70
C THR A 115 -11.83 -13.07 -37.35
N SER A 116 -11.59 -13.78 -36.24
CA SER A 116 -11.82 -13.23 -34.89
C SER A 116 -10.91 -12.03 -34.62
N THR A 117 -9.64 -12.13 -34.99
CA THR A 117 -8.67 -11.03 -34.81
C THR A 117 -9.07 -9.77 -35.55
N PHE A 118 -9.52 -9.90 -36.81
CA PHE A 118 -10.03 -8.73 -37.54
C PHE A 118 -11.33 -8.20 -36.93
N ALA A 119 -12.19 -9.07 -36.37
CA ALA A 119 -13.40 -8.65 -35.69
C ALA A 119 -13.12 -7.81 -34.43
N GLU A 120 -12.09 -8.17 -33.65
CA GLU A 120 -11.64 -7.39 -32.48
C GLU A 120 -10.99 -6.05 -32.88
N LEU A 121 -10.19 -6.04 -33.94
CA LEU A 121 -9.68 -4.79 -34.51
C LEU A 121 -10.81 -3.88 -35.00
N TYR A 122 -11.81 -4.47 -35.65
CA TYR A 122 -12.95 -3.72 -36.15
C TYR A 122 -13.82 -3.18 -35.01
N SER A 123 -14.00 -3.91 -33.90
CA SER A 123 -14.69 -3.38 -32.72
C SER A 123 -13.94 -2.20 -32.09
N LEU A 124 -12.59 -2.24 -32.04
CA LEU A 124 -11.78 -1.11 -31.63
C LEU A 124 -11.99 0.11 -32.54
N MET A 125 -11.92 -0.06 -33.86
CA MET A 125 -12.15 1.03 -34.81
C MET A 125 -13.53 1.67 -34.61
N MET A 126 -14.57 0.85 -34.50
CA MET A 126 -15.93 1.34 -34.25
C MET A 126 -16.05 2.07 -32.91
N ALA A 127 -15.38 1.60 -31.86
CA ALA A 127 -15.35 2.26 -30.55
C ALA A 127 -14.75 3.67 -30.65
N LEU A 128 -13.62 3.82 -31.35
CA LEU A 128 -12.95 5.10 -31.54
C LEU A 128 -13.80 6.08 -32.38
N ASP A 129 -14.41 5.60 -33.48
CA ASP A 129 -15.32 6.43 -34.28
C ASP A 129 -16.51 6.93 -33.45
N MET A 130 -17.11 6.08 -32.62
CA MET A 130 -18.20 6.49 -31.72
C MET A 130 -17.78 7.52 -30.67
N ILE A 131 -16.57 7.42 -30.13
CA ILE A 131 -16.06 8.42 -29.18
C ILE A 131 -15.93 9.77 -29.86
N ARG A 132 -15.35 9.79 -31.07
CA ARG A 132 -15.11 11.03 -31.83
C ARG A 132 -16.42 11.69 -32.26
N ASP A 133 -17.38 10.90 -32.72
CA ASP A 133 -18.53 11.41 -33.46
C ASP A 133 -19.82 11.50 -32.61
N GLU A 134 -19.99 10.65 -31.59
CA GLU A 134 -21.27 10.49 -30.88
C GLU A 134 -21.24 10.86 -29.39
N LEU A 135 -20.08 10.80 -28.73
CA LEU A 135 -20.03 11.15 -27.31
C LEU A 135 -20.11 12.68 -27.10
N PRO A 136 -21.04 13.17 -26.25
CA PRO A 136 -21.15 14.60 -25.93
C PRO A 136 -20.02 15.10 -25.01
N LEU A 137 -19.12 14.19 -24.61
CA LEU A 137 -17.93 14.49 -23.83
C LEU A 137 -16.72 14.31 -24.74
N TYR A 138 -15.74 15.18 -24.58
CA TYR A 138 -14.39 14.97 -25.10
C TYR A 138 -13.59 14.34 -23.95
N PRO A 139 -13.58 13.00 -23.81
CA PRO A 139 -12.73 12.38 -22.82
C PRO A 139 -11.26 12.71 -23.11
N GLU A 140 -10.50 13.05 -22.08
CA GLU A 140 -9.05 13.20 -22.17
C GLU A 140 -8.38 11.83 -22.26
N THR A 141 -9.03 10.80 -21.70
CA THR A 141 -8.47 9.45 -21.61
C THR A 141 -9.52 8.40 -21.94
N VAL A 142 -9.17 7.47 -22.84
CA VAL A 142 -10.02 6.35 -23.20
C VAL A 142 -9.37 5.04 -22.78
N PHE A 143 -10.10 4.24 -22.01
CA PHE A 143 -9.70 2.90 -21.61
C PHE A 143 -10.43 1.86 -22.44
N ILE A 144 -9.71 1.15 -23.29
CA ILE A 144 -10.23 0.00 -24.04
C ILE A 144 -9.95 -1.27 -23.25
N VAL A 145 -10.99 -2.05 -23.00
CA VAL A 145 -10.91 -3.33 -22.31
C VAL A 145 -11.17 -4.44 -23.32
N SER A 146 -10.20 -5.34 -23.47
CA SER A 146 -10.27 -6.49 -24.36
C SER A 146 -9.52 -7.68 -23.76
N ASP A 147 -9.97 -8.88 -24.08
CA ASP A 147 -9.28 -10.15 -23.83
C ASP A 147 -8.42 -10.60 -25.03
N SER A 148 -8.41 -9.82 -26.13
CA SER A 148 -7.59 -10.09 -27.30
C SER A 148 -6.11 -9.92 -27.01
N SER A 149 -5.40 -11.05 -26.84
CA SER A 149 -3.94 -11.03 -26.79
C SER A 149 -3.31 -10.35 -28.02
N TYR A 150 -3.99 -10.37 -29.17
CA TYR A 150 -3.50 -9.71 -30.38
C TYR A 150 -3.44 -8.19 -30.20
N LEU A 151 -4.55 -7.58 -29.75
CA LEU A 151 -4.62 -6.14 -29.47
C LEU A 151 -3.67 -5.73 -28.33
N LEU A 152 -3.47 -6.60 -27.35
CA LEU A 152 -2.62 -6.31 -26.20
C LEU A 152 -1.11 -6.41 -26.54
N THR A 153 -0.72 -7.30 -27.46
CA THR A 153 0.70 -7.59 -27.72
C THR A 153 1.32 -6.69 -28.79
N HIS A 154 0.53 -6.27 -29.79
CA HIS A 154 1.04 -5.45 -30.88
C HIS A 154 1.04 -3.96 -30.48
N ARG A 155 2.11 -3.54 -29.78
CA ARG A 155 2.39 -2.13 -29.51
C ARG A 155 2.43 -1.32 -30.81
N SER A 156 2.01 -0.07 -30.73
CA SER A 156 1.67 0.86 -31.82
C SER A 156 2.68 1.06 -32.96
N THR A 157 3.93 0.58 -32.84
CA THR A 157 4.93 0.62 -33.91
C THR A 157 4.50 -0.14 -35.18
N GLU A 158 3.65 -1.17 -35.08
CA GLU A 158 3.16 -1.90 -36.27
C GLU A 158 1.72 -1.51 -36.69
N MET A 159 0.88 -0.99 -35.81
CA MET A 159 -0.48 -0.55 -36.19
C MET A 159 -0.45 0.67 -37.12
N SER A 160 0.56 1.53 -36.98
CA SER A 160 0.81 2.62 -37.95
C SER A 160 1.32 2.07 -39.30
N ALA A 161 2.13 1.00 -39.28
CA ALA A 161 2.68 0.36 -40.49
C ALA A 161 1.69 -0.58 -41.21
N ALA A 162 0.66 -1.08 -40.54
CA ALA A 162 -0.42 -1.83 -41.17
C ALA A 162 -1.35 -0.92 -42.02
N VAL A 163 -1.23 0.39 -41.85
CA VAL A 163 -1.93 1.41 -42.66
C VAL A 163 -1.04 1.95 -43.78
N ASP A 164 0.29 1.85 -43.66
CA ASP A 164 1.23 2.20 -44.73
C ASP A 164 2.43 1.23 -44.76
N CYS A 165 2.48 0.35 -45.77
CA CYS A 165 3.67 -0.46 -46.08
C CYS A 165 4.17 -0.09 -47.49
N PRO A 166 5.44 0.34 -47.60
CA PRO A 166 6.38 -0.54 -48.28
C PRO A 166 7.83 -0.53 -47.73
N GLU A 167 8.41 -1.74 -47.67
CA GLU A 167 9.81 -2.11 -47.99
C GLU A 167 11.00 -1.75 -47.07
N CYS A 168 11.64 -2.83 -46.54
CA CYS A 168 13.10 -3.05 -46.35
C CYS A 168 13.81 -2.21 -45.24
N GLU A 169 14.77 -2.62 -44.40
CA GLU A 169 15.94 -3.53 -44.47
C GLU A 169 16.40 -3.98 -43.04
N SER A 170 17.48 -4.78 -42.98
CA SER A 170 18.01 -5.64 -41.92
C SER A 170 18.68 -4.96 -40.69
N PRO A 171 18.94 -5.69 -39.57
CA PRO A 171 19.50 -5.14 -38.34
C PRO A 171 21.04 -5.21 -38.28
N PRO A 172 21.72 -4.30 -37.57
CA PRO A 172 23.11 -4.51 -37.17
C PRO A 172 23.21 -5.04 -35.73
N THR A 173 23.96 -6.13 -35.65
CA THR A 173 24.77 -6.62 -34.52
C THR A 173 25.71 -5.54 -33.97
N GLU A 174 25.88 -5.46 -32.64
CA GLU A 174 27.14 -5.74 -31.91
C GLU A 174 26.99 -5.48 -30.40
N ALA A 175 27.80 -6.21 -29.63
CA ALA A 175 27.81 -6.28 -28.17
C ALA A 175 29.10 -5.67 -27.62
N GLU A 176 29.00 -4.96 -26.49
CA GLU A 176 30.11 -4.54 -25.61
C GLU A 176 29.56 -4.70 -24.18
N ASP A 177 29.99 -5.66 -23.36
CA ASP A 177 31.25 -5.82 -22.62
C ASP A 177 31.62 -4.61 -21.74
N PHE A 178 31.14 -4.61 -20.49
CA PHE A 178 31.68 -3.78 -19.41
C PHE A 178 31.77 -4.58 -18.11
N GLY A 179 32.97 -4.55 -17.54
CA GLY A 179 33.48 -5.44 -16.51
C GLY A 179 33.14 -5.08 -15.06
N GLU A 180 33.54 -6.04 -14.23
CA GLU A 180 33.35 -6.19 -12.79
C GLU A 180 34.07 -5.12 -11.94
N GLU A 181 33.37 -4.58 -10.95
CA GLU A 181 33.97 -3.98 -9.74
C GLU A 181 33.48 -4.79 -8.52
N GLN A 182 34.32 -5.72 -8.07
CA GLN A 182 34.22 -6.43 -6.78
C GLN A 182 35.30 -5.89 -5.85
N GLU A 183 34.97 -4.91 -5.01
CA GLU A 183 35.78 -4.54 -3.84
C GLU A 183 34.86 -3.80 -2.85
N ASP A 184 34.09 -4.55 -2.05
CA ASP A 184 33.48 -4.06 -0.78
C ASP A 184 32.90 -5.18 0.13
N GLU A 185 32.80 -6.44 -0.34
CA GLU A 185 32.25 -7.56 0.47
C GLU A 185 33.14 -8.07 1.61
N LYS A 186 34.44 -7.74 1.64
CA LYS A 186 35.36 -8.25 2.68
C LYS A 186 35.34 -7.46 3.99
N GLU A 187 34.82 -6.24 4.00
CA GLU A 187 34.75 -5.43 5.22
C GLU A 187 33.47 -5.73 6.04
N TYR A 188 32.46 -6.35 5.42
CA TYR A 188 31.21 -6.73 6.07
C TYR A 188 31.32 -8.07 6.83
N GLU A 189 32.03 -9.07 6.28
CA GLU A 189 32.22 -10.39 6.91
C GLU A 189 33.05 -10.35 8.22
N GLU A 190 33.88 -9.33 8.44
CA GLU A 190 34.65 -9.18 9.69
C GLU A 190 33.83 -8.57 10.85
N ARG A 191 32.66 -7.97 10.58
CA ARG A 191 31.76 -7.44 11.62
C ARG A 191 30.87 -8.51 12.26
N GLU A 192 30.53 -9.59 11.54
CA GLU A 192 29.70 -10.68 12.07
C GLU A 192 30.42 -11.61 13.06
N ARG A 193 31.77 -11.66 13.08
CA ARG A 193 32.53 -12.55 13.98
C ARG A 193 32.52 -12.15 15.47
N ARG A 194 31.78 -11.11 15.88
CA ARG A 194 31.72 -10.66 17.30
C ARG A 194 30.47 -11.07 18.07
N PHE A 195 29.61 -11.92 17.51
CA PHE A 195 28.49 -12.49 18.26
C PHE A 195 28.83 -13.91 18.71
N ASP A 196 28.89 -14.15 20.03
CA ASP A 196 29.10 -15.47 20.63
C ASP A 196 27.76 -16.03 21.18
N PRO A 197 27.10 -16.95 20.45
CA PRO A 197 25.84 -17.54 20.87
C PRO A 197 25.96 -18.48 22.08
N ALA A 198 27.18 -18.80 22.54
CA ALA A 198 27.38 -19.70 23.68
C ALA A 198 27.04 -19.05 25.04
N ALA A 199 26.83 -17.73 25.09
CA ALA A 199 26.56 -17.00 26.33
C ALA A 199 25.12 -17.14 26.87
N TYR A 200 24.18 -17.76 26.13
CA TYR A 200 22.75 -17.80 26.49
C TYR A 200 22.09 -19.19 26.28
N PRO A 201 22.39 -20.19 27.13
CA PRO A 201 21.87 -21.56 26.97
C PRO A 201 20.36 -21.71 27.21
N GLN A 202 19.71 -20.77 27.91
CA GLN A 202 18.27 -20.77 28.17
C GLN A 202 17.36 -20.51 26.94
N LEU A 203 17.93 -20.28 25.77
CA LEU A 203 17.19 -20.12 24.50
C LEU A 203 17.15 -21.40 23.64
N ARG A 204 17.74 -22.52 24.10
CA ARG A 204 17.90 -23.74 23.27
C ARG A 204 16.76 -24.76 23.33
N ASP A 205 15.85 -24.68 24.29
CA ASP A 205 14.83 -25.73 24.50
C ASP A 205 13.39 -25.19 24.34
N ILE A 206 13.09 -24.62 23.18
CA ILE A 206 11.70 -24.44 22.71
C ILE A 206 11.54 -25.41 21.53
N PRO A 207 10.53 -26.32 21.54
CA PRO A 207 10.41 -27.34 20.50
C PRO A 207 10.15 -26.72 19.12
N ASN A 208 10.97 -27.10 18.14
CA ASN A 208 11.08 -26.57 16.78
C ASN A 208 10.01 -27.09 15.79
N GLU A 209 8.79 -27.38 16.24
CA GLU A 209 7.73 -27.84 15.34
C GLU A 209 6.71 -26.71 15.11
N GLY A 210 6.94 -25.91 14.06
CA GLY A 210 5.99 -24.89 13.58
C GLY A 210 6.55 -23.51 13.17
N LEU A 211 7.87 -23.33 13.08
CA LEU A 211 8.48 -22.01 12.78
C LEU A 211 8.60 -21.75 11.26
N ILE A 212 7.94 -20.69 10.81
CA ILE A 212 7.98 -20.12 9.45
C ILE A 212 9.10 -19.05 9.37
N GLN A 213 9.79 -18.97 8.24
CA GLN A 213 10.96 -18.11 7.99
C GLN A 213 10.57 -16.65 7.71
N PHE A 214 11.36 -15.71 8.24
CA PHE A 214 11.36 -14.28 7.91
C PHE A 214 12.27 -14.03 6.70
N ASP A 215 11.85 -13.16 5.78
CA ASP A 215 12.67 -12.72 4.66
C ASP A 215 13.30 -11.35 4.98
N PRO A 216 14.62 -11.31 5.23
CA PRO A 216 15.33 -10.07 5.55
C PRO A 216 15.35 -9.08 4.38
N GLU A 217 15.17 -9.53 3.14
CA GLU A 217 15.22 -8.67 1.95
C GLU A 217 13.94 -7.84 1.78
N THR A 218 12.80 -8.31 2.30
CA THR A 218 11.49 -7.66 2.07
C THR A 218 10.89 -6.93 3.27
N GLN A 219 11.46 -7.04 4.47
CA GLN A 219 11.04 -6.33 5.70
C GLN A 219 9.53 -6.48 6.06
N ARG A 220 8.89 -7.61 5.74
CA ARG A 220 7.45 -7.80 5.95
C ARG A 220 7.11 -8.39 7.31
N SER A 221 6.01 -7.94 7.91
CA SER A 221 5.51 -8.51 9.16
C SER A 221 4.69 -9.78 8.94
N ASN A 222 4.54 -10.61 9.99
CA ASN A 222 3.76 -11.84 9.94
C ASN A 222 2.30 -11.64 9.52
N LEU A 223 1.71 -10.47 9.78
CA LEU A 223 0.34 -10.16 9.38
C LEU A 223 0.27 -9.89 7.87
N THR A 224 1.28 -9.23 7.30
CA THR A 224 1.48 -9.09 5.85
C THR A 224 1.66 -10.47 5.20
N HIS A 225 2.45 -11.37 5.79
CA HIS A 225 2.64 -12.73 5.27
C HIS A 225 1.37 -13.58 5.36
N LYS A 226 0.67 -13.55 6.50
CA LYS A 226 -0.56 -14.32 6.73
C LYS A 226 -1.72 -13.84 5.84
N CYS A 227 -1.81 -12.54 5.57
CA CYS A 227 -2.73 -11.97 4.57
C CYS A 227 -2.42 -12.43 3.14
N LEU A 228 -1.13 -12.64 2.82
CA LEU A 228 -0.69 -13.18 1.53
C LEU A 228 -0.90 -14.71 1.42
N GLU A 229 -0.73 -15.46 2.50
CA GLU A 229 -0.93 -16.92 2.56
C GLU A 229 -2.41 -17.34 2.56
N THR A 230 -3.29 -16.59 3.23
CA THR A 230 -4.74 -16.89 3.23
C THR A 230 -5.44 -16.41 1.97
N GLY A 231 -4.76 -15.63 1.12
CA GLY A 231 -5.31 -15.10 -0.13
C GLY A 231 -6.39 -14.03 0.06
N GLU A 232 -6.69 -13.61 1.29
CA GLU A 232 -7.81 -12.71 1.59
C GLU A 232 -7.45 -11.23 1.60
N THR A 233 -6.18 -10.84 1.52
CA THR A 233 -5.80 -9.42 1.35
C THR A 233 -4.39 -9.31 0.76
N LYS A 234 -4.27 -8.82 -0.48
CA LYS A 234 -2.98 -8.38 -1.03
C LYS A 234 -2.59 -7.08 -0.32
N VAL A 235 -1.72 -7.15 0.66
CA VAL A 235 -1.09 -5.98 1.26
C VAL A 235 -0.04 -5.47 0.27
N ASP A 236 -0.10 -4.18 -0.06
CA ASP A 236 0.84 -3.49 -0.96
C ASP A 236 2.29 -3.71 -0.48
N PRO A 237 3.27 -4.00 -1.36
CA PRO A 237 4.69 -4.00 -0.98
C PRO A 237 5.18 -2.71 -0.30
N THR A 238 4.51 -1.57 -0.48
CA THR A 238 4.82 -0.29 0.17
C THR A 238 4.12 -0.12 1.53
N THR A 239 3.30 -1.11 1.95
CA THR A 239 2.57 -1.08 3.22
C THR A 239 3.20 -2.02 4.25
N ILE A 240 3.51 -1.49 5.43
CA ILE A 240 3.96 -2.28 6.58
C ILE A 240 2.93 -2.25 7.72
N ILE A 241 2.70 -3.39 8.36
CA ILE A 241 1.87 -3.50 9.57
C ILE A 241 2.79 -3.65 10.78
N ILE A 242 2.71 -2.70 11.72
CA ILE A 242 3.52 -2.67 12.94
C ILE A 242 2.60 -2.79 14.14
N HIS A 243 2.92 -3.71 15.04
CA HIS A 243 2.19 -3.91 16.28
C HIS A 243 2.74 -2.99 17.36
N LEU A 244 1.90 -2.10 17.90
CA LEU A 244 2.24 -1.20 18.99
C LEU A 244 1.48 -1.62 20.26
N ALA A 245 2.24 -1.91 21.31
CA ALA A 245 1.69 -2.18 22.63
C ALA A 245 2.27 -1.23 23.66
N ASN A 246 1.43 -0.84 24.62
CA ASN A 246 1.84 -0.09 25.80
C ASN A 246 1.72 -0.98 27.03
N GLY A 247 2.81 -1.09 27.79
CA GLY A 247 2.80 -1.71 29.11
C GLY A 247 2.74 -0.64 30.18
N HIS A 248 1.80 -0.75 31.11
CA HIS A 248 1.73 0.12 32.29
C HIS A 248 1.77 -0.71 33.59
N ASN A 249 2.54 -0.24 34.56
CA ASN A 249 2.43 -0.67 35.95
C ASN A 249 2.71 0.53 36.89
N GLN A 250 2.45 0.37 38.18
CA GLN A 250 2.66 1.37 39.23
C GLN A 250 4.06 1.98 39.29
N VAL A 251 5.05 1.38 38.62
CA VAL A 251 6.47 1.69 38.75
C VAL A 251 7.12 2.03 37.41
N ALA A 252 6.51 1.73 36.27
CA ALA A 252 7.09 2.03 34.97
C ALA A 252 6.01 2.02 33.90
N ASP A 253 6.25 2.83 32.87
CA ASP A 253 5.57 2.75 31.59
C ASP A 253 6.52 2.22 30.54
N SER A 254 6.01 1.53 29.55
CA SER A 254 6.79 0.98 28.45
C SER A 254 5.98 0.96 27.18
N TRP A 255 6.68 0.94 26.06
CA TRP A 255 6.10 0.66 24.77
C TRP A 255 6.97 -0.33 23.99
N ALA A 256 6.34 -1.01 23.04
CA ALA A 256 7.03 -1.87 22.11
C ALA A 256 6.41 -1.77 20.71
N LEU A 257 7.28 -1.67 19.71
CA LEU A 257 6.99 -1.84 18.30
C LEU A 257 7.49 -3.22 17.87
N TYR A 258 6.57 -4.05 17.41
CA TYR A 258 6.84 -5.39 16.92
C TYR A 258 6.57 -5.46 15.41
N PHE A 259 7.64 -5.69 14.66
CA PHE A 259 7.67 -5.81 13.20
C PHE A 259 7.59 -7.26 12.75
N GLY A 260 7.86 -8.22 13.64
CA GLY A 260 7.79 -9.65 13.34
C GLY A 260 8.84 -10.47 14.09
N PRO A 261 8.77 -11.80 14.02
CA PRO A 261 9.74 -12.67 14.67
C PRO A 261 11.14 -12.37 14.12
N GLN A 262 12.13 -12.27 15.02
CA GLN A 262 13.54 -12.05 14.67
C GLN A 262 13.84 -10.73 13.92
N SER A 263 12.86 -9.86 13.72
CA SER A 263 13.10 -8.55 13.10
C SER A 263 14.05 -7.72 13.97
N SER A 264 15.12 -7.23 13.35
CA SER A 264 16.06 -6.30 13.97
C SER A 264 15.45 -4.92 14.26
N TYR A 265 14.29 -4.62 13.63
CA TYR A 265 13.53 -3.40 13.84
C TYR A 265 12.60 -3.46 15.06
N ASN A 266 12.44 -4.63 15.67
CA ASN A 266 11.71 -4.75 16.93
C ASN A 266 12.34 -3.82 17.98
N LYS A 267 11.54 -2.87 18.45
CA LYS A 267 11.99 -1.87 19.41
C LYS A 267 11.10 -1.87 20.62
N SER A 268 11.69 -1.66 21.78
CA SER A 268 10.93 -1.38 22.99
C SER A 268 11.69 -0.41 23.87
N TYR A 269 10.94 0.37 24.62
CA TYR A 269 11.48 1.36 25.55
C TYR A 269 10.71 1.34 26.86
N VAL A 270 11.40 1.64 27.95
CA VAL A 270 10.81 1.77 29.28
C VAL A 270 11.07 3.17 29.80
N MET A 271 9.99 3.87 30.11
CA MET A 271 10.04 5.18 30.75
C MET A 271 10.16 4.99 32.26
N PRO A 272 11.28 5.39 32.87
CA PRO A 272 11.49 5.23 34.30
C PRO A 272 10.47 6.06 35.09
N TRP A 273 10.05 5.55 36.25
CA TRP A 273 9.07 6.20 37.14
C TRP A 273 9.30 7.70 37.41
N LEU A 274 10.56 8.14 37.44
CA LEU A 274 10.92 9.52 37.75
C LEU A 274 10.48 10.50 36.65
N GLU A 275 10.16 9.99 35.47
CA GLU A 275 9.71 10.74 34.29
C GLU A 275 8.20 10.59 34.05
N LEU A 276 7.50 9.75 34.84
CA LEU A 276 6.06 9.55 34.70
C LEU A 276 5.27 10.78 35.18
N ILE A 277 4.60 11.44 34.24
CA ILE A 277 3.75 12.61 34.50
C ILE A 277 2.30 12.17 34.80
N SER A 278 1.80 11.13 34.10
CA SER A 278 0.59 10.33 34.37
C SER A 278 0.54 9.12 33.40
N GLU A 279 -0.32 8.12 33.65
CA GLU A 279 -0.51 6.96 32.74
C GLU A 279 -0.93 7.42 31.33
N GLU A 280 -1.89 8.35 31.26
CA GLU A 280 -2.35 8.94 30.01
C GLU A 280 -1.23 9.68 29.26
N LYS A 281 -0.45 10.52 29.98
CA LYS A 281 0.64 11.30 29.38
C LYS A 281 1.79 10.41 28.92
N ALA A 282 2.06 9.32 29.65
CA ALA A 282 3.08 8.35 29.25
C ALA A 282 2.69 7.66 27.94
N GLY A 283 1.41 7.31 27.75
CA GLY A 283 0.92 6.76 26.48
C GLY A 283 1.17 7.67 25.27
N TYR A 284 1.06 9.00 25.46
CA TYR A 284 1.28 9.97 24.39
C TYR A 284 2.74 10.10 24.01
N LYS A 285 3.61 10.26 25.02
CA LYS A 285 5.05 10.33 24.79
C LYS A 285 5.60 9.02 24.24
N ASN A 286 5.04 7.89 24.66
CA ASN A 286 5.37 6.58 24.09
C ASN A 286 5.03 6.52 22.59
N LEU A 287 3.88 7.05 22.19
CA LEU A 287 3.50 7.11 20.79
C LEU A 287 4.42 8.03 19.98
N GLU A 288 4.71 9.22 20.49
CA GLU A 288 5.63 10.17 19.87
C GLU A 288 7.00 9.53 19.60
N GLU A 289 7.62 8.93 20.62
CA GLU A 289 8.90 8.23 20.49
C GLU A 289 8.82 7.02 19.54
N ALA A 290 7.69 6.30 19.54
CA ALA A 290 7.45 5.22 18.60
C ALA A 290 7.38 5.73 17.16
N LEU A 291 6.68 6.84 16.90
CA LEU A 291 6.59 7.46 15.58
C LEU A 291 7.97 7.93 15.10
N HIS A 292 8.75 8.61 15.95
CA HIS A 292 10.14 8.97 15.64
C HIS A 292 10.95 7.74 15.21
N HIS A 293 10.84 6.64 15.96
CA HIS A 293 11.58 5.43 15.62
C HIS A 293 11.13 4.79 14.31
N ILE A 294 9.83 4.87 13.99
CA ILE A 294 9.28 4.40 12.71
C ILE A 294 9.87 5.20 11.56
N TYR A 295 9.88 6.53 11.66
CA TYR A 295 10.49 7.41 10.65
C TYR A 295 11.98 7.12 10.46
N ASP A 296 12.74 6.97 11.55
CA ASP A 296 14.18 6.69 11.48
C ASP A 296 14.51 5.29 10.91
N SER A 297 13.60 4.33 11.04
CA SER A 297 13.88 2.92 10.75
C SER A 297 13.36 2.43 9.41
N LEU A 298 12.34 3.09 8.84
CA LEU A 298 11.70 2.62 7.62
C LEU A 298 12.42 3.11 6.36
N SER A 299 12.45 2.23 5.35
CA SER A 299 12.93 2.57 4.01
C SER A 299 12.02 3.63 3.36
N ALA A 300 12.59 4.49 2.53
CA ALA A 300 11.86 5.46 1.71
C ALA A 300 10.87 4.80 0.71
N MET A 301 10.99 3.48 0.48
CA MET A 301 10.04 2.71 -0.34
C MET A 301 8.73 2.40 0.39
N ILE A 302 8.67 2.55 1.71
CA ILE A 302 7.44 2.35 2.47
C ILE A 302 6.64 3.64 2.38
N GLU A 303 5.45 3.55 1.79
CA GLU A 303 4.54 4.69 1.63
C GLU A 303 3.45 4.69 2.70
N GLN A 304 3.13 3.52 3.28
CA GLN A 304 2.06 3.36 4.24
C GLN A 304 2.46 2.54 5.46
N VAL A 305 2.05 3.01 6.63
CA VAL A 305 2.27 2.34 7.92
C VAL A 305 0.92 2.10 8.59
N ILE A 306 0.58 0.85 8.83
CA ILE A 306 -0.58 0.46 9.62
C ILE A 306 -0.11 0.11 11.03
N ILE A 307 -0.48 0.93 12.01
CA ILE A 307 -0.22 0.68 13.43
C ILE A 307 -1.39 -0.12 14.01
N ALA A 308 -1.16 -1.40 14.28
CA ALA A 308 -2.07 -2.26 15.01
C ALA A 308 -1.86 -2.09 16.52
N THR A 309 -2.90 -1.64 17.23
CA THR A 309 -2.84 -1.39 18.67
C THR A 309 -4.04 -2.02 19.38
N ASP A 310 -3.83 -2.57 20.58
CA ASP A 310 -4.90 -3.07 21.44
C ASP A 310 -5.37 -2.04 22.48
N SER A 311 -4.89 -0.79 22.40
CA SER A 311 -5.24 0.30 23.30
C SER A 311 -6.35 1.18 22.72
N PRO A 312 -7.60 1.10 23.24
CA PRO A 312 -8.69 1.93 22.75
C PRO A 312 -8.46 3.42 23.01
N SER A 313 -7.77 3.76 24.10
CA SER A 313 -7.44 5.15 24.45
C SER A 313 -6.45 5.74 23.44
N LEU A 314 -5.41 4.98 23.06
CA LEU A 314 -4.46 5.40 22.05
C LEU A 314 -5.14 5.56 20.69
N PHE A 315 -5.94 4.57 20.30
CA PHE A 315 -6.69 4.59 19.05
C PHE A 315 -7.59 5.83 18.97
N LYS A 316 -8.42 6.06 19.98
CA LYS A 316 -9.30 7.23 20.05
C LYS A 316 -8.52 8.54 20.01
N LEU A 317 -7.39 8.61 20.72
CA LEU A 317 -6.54 9.80 20.74
C LEU A 317 -6.14 10.19 19.32
N VAL A 318 -5.58 9.25 18.56
CA VAL A 318 -5.01 9.53 17.22
C VAL A 318 -6.08 9.69 16.15
N THR A 319 -7.20 8.97 16.24
CA THR A 319 -8.25 9.02 15.21
C THR A 319 -9.29 10.11 15.44
N GLU A 320 -9.50 10.55 16.69
CA GLU A 320 -10.56 11.50 17.04
C GLU A 320 -10.02 12.75 17.75
N ASP A 321 -9.32 12.57 18.88
CA ASP A 321 -9.03 13.69 19.78
C ASP A 321 -7.99 14.64 19.20
N ILE A 322 -6.86 14.14 18.69
CA ILE A 322 -5.81 14.97 18.05
C ILE A 322 -6.35 15.70 16.80
N PRO A 323 -7.02 15.03 15.83
CA PRO A 323 -7.63 15.72 14.70
C PRO A 323 -8.66 16.79 15.09
N LYS A 324 -9.41 16.56 16.16
CA LYS A 324 -10.34 17.55 16.69
C LYS A 324 -9.61 18.74 17.33
N MET A 325 -8.57 18.49 18.13
CA MET A 325 -7.74 19.53 18.75
C MET A 325 -7.01 20.39 17.71
N ALA A 326 -6.56 19.79 16.61
CA ALA A 326 -5.95 20.48 15.48
C ALA A 326 -6.93 21.46 14.82
N ARG A 327 -8.18 21.02 14.59
CA ARG A 327 -9.24 21.84 13.96
C ARG A 327 -9.77 22.96 14.84
N ASP A 328 -10.08 22.66 16.09
CA ASP A 328 -10.89 23.56 16.91
C ASP A 328 -10.05 24.67 17.56
N ARG A 329 -8.80 24.39 17.96
CA ARG A 329 -8.07 25.27 18.91
C ARG A 329 -6.56 25.35 18.77
N GLY A 330 -5.96 24.77 17.74
CA GLY A 330 -4.49 24.74 17.58
C GLY A 330 -3.81 24.18 18.83
N PHE A 331 -4.30 23.05 19.35
CA PHE A 331 -3.77 22.31 20.52
C PHE A 331 -3.87 23.01 21.89
N ARG A 332 -4.59 24.14 22.00
CA ARG A 332 -4.66 24.95 23.24
C ARG A 332 -5.47 24.35 24.40
N GLU A 333 -6.23 23.27 24.21
CA GLU A 333 -7.19 22.77 25.22
C GLU A 333 -6.60 21.79 26.26
N GLY A 334 -5.38 21.27 26.05
CA GLY A 334 -4.75 20.26 26.92
C GLY A 334 -3.94 20.80 28.11
N GLY A 335 -3.94 22.12 28.34
CA GLY A 335 -2.94 22.79 29.17
C GLY A 335 -1.59 22.89 28.45
N LYS A 336 -0.80 23.92 28.77
CA LYS A 336 0.46 24.24 28.06
C LYS A 336 1.41 23.03 27.92
N GLU A 337 1.45 22.13 28.90
CA GLU A 337 2.42 21.02 28.94
C GLU A 337 2.18 19.89 27.92
N ASN A 338 0.93 19.67 27.47
CA ASN A 338 0.64 18.59 26.52
C ASN A 338 0.46 19.10 25.08
N SER A 339 0.39 20.43 24.91
CA SER A 339 0.21 21.05 23.60
C SER A 339 1.36 20.71 22.65
N ASP A 340 2.59 20.65 23.16
CA ASP A 340 3.78 20.39 22.35
C ASP A 340 3.80 18.93 21.87
N VAL A 341 3.62 17.96 22.78
CA VAL A 341 3.53 16.53 22.45
C VAL A 341 2.43 16.23 21.42
N PHE A 342 1.24 16.82 21.57
CA PHE A 342 0.16 16.62 20.59
C PHE A 342 0.44 17.29 19.25
N HIS A 343 1.14 18.43 19.27
CA HIS A 343 1.58 19.09 18.05
C HIS A 343 2.62 18.24 17.32
N ASP A 344 3.58 17.67 18.04
CA ASP A 344 4.60 16.80 17.47
C ASP A 344 3.99 15.50 16.92
N ILE A 345 3.10 14.84 17.67
CA ILE A 345 2.36 13.68 17.15
C ILE A 345 1.56 14.07 15.89
N TRP A 346 0.83 15.19 15.91
CA TRP A 346 0.08 15.64 14.74
C TRP A 346 0.96 15.90 13.53
N LYS A 347 2.14 16.52 13.75
CA LYS A 347 3.14 16.78 12.72
C LYS A 347 3.63 15.47 12.10
N HIS A 348 3.93 14.46 12.90
CA HIS A 348 4.34 13.14 12.40
C HIS A 348 3.23 12.42 11.64
N LEU A 349 1.98 12.56 12.07
CA LEU A 349 0.84 11.89 11.43
C LEU A 349 0.34 12.60 10.17
N ASN A 350 0.59 13.90 10.02
CA ASN A 350 0.10 14.74 8.92
C ASN A 350 1.23 15.60 8.38
N ALA A 351 2.40 15.01 8.16
CA ALA A 351 3.56 15.71 7.60
C ALA A 351 3.29 16.09 6.13
N ASP A 352 2.42 17.07 5.87
CA ASP A 352 2.18 17.63 4.54
C ASP A 352 3.43 18.33 3.95
N GLN A 353 4.51 18.42 4.74
CA GLN A 353 5.79 18.98 4.33
C GLN A 353 6.84 17.86 4.40
N PRO A 354 7.59 17.59 3.31
CA PRO A 354 8.73 16.71 3.38
C PRO A 354 9.72 17.29 4.38
N GLU A 355 9.94 16.58 5.51
CA GLU A 355 11.14 16.78 6.30
C GLU A 355 12.35 16.59 5.36
N PRO A 356 13.43 17.37 5.49
CA PRO A 356 14.55 17.37 4.54
C PRO A 356 15.31 16.04 4.41
N TYR A 357 14.86 14.99 5.11
CA TYR A 357 15.48 13.67 5.17
C TYR A 357 14.57 12.53 4.69
N HIS A 358 13.33 12.78 4.24
CA HIS A 358 12.44 11.74 3.71
C HIS A 358 11.79 12.16 2.38
N ASP A 359 11.80 11.24 1.40
CA ASP A 359 11.32 11.45 0.02
C ASP A 359 9.79 11.48 -0.12
N GLY A 360 9.03 11.43 0.97
CA GLY A 360 7.58 11.57 0.97
C GLY A 360 6.94 11.40 2.34
N PRO A 361 5.69 11.85 2.52
CA PRO A 361 4.94 11.63 3.75
C PRO A 361 4.50 10.16 3.90
N LEU A 362 4.75 9.56 5.07
CA LEU A 362 4.19 8.25 5.41
C LEU A 362 2.67 8.37 5.67
N ASP A 363 1.86 7.56 4.98
CA ASP A 363 0.42 7.42 5.27
C ASP A 363 0.22 6.53 6.52
N PHE A 364 -0.04 7.14 7.67
CA PHE A 364 -0.32 6.41 8.90
C PHE A 364 -1.81 6.02 9.00
N ARG A 365 -2.05 4.73 9.21
CA ARG A 365 -3.37 4.18 9.56
C ARG A 365 -3.30 3.47 10.90
N PHE A 366 -4.41 3.48 11.62
CA PHE A 366 -4.51 2.84 12.92
C PHE A 366 -5.58 1.76 12.88
N TRP A 367 -5.26 0.58 13.41
CA TRP A 367 -6.18 -0.53 13.60
C TRP A 367 -6.30 -0.85 15.08
N LEU A 368 -7.53 -0.80 15.59
CA LEU A 368 -7.82 -1.32 16.92
C LEU A 368 -7.97 -2.84 16.83
N VAL A 369 -7.01 -3.58 17.39
CA VAL A 369 -6.98 -5.05 17.38
C VAL A 369 -7.30 -5.62 18.76
N SER A 370 -7.69 -6.89 18.82
CA SER A 370 -7.86 -7.56 20.12
C SER A 370 -6.50 -7.83 20.77
N LYS A 371 -6.48 -8.00 22.09
CA LYS A 371 -5.26 -8.31 22.86
C LYS A 371 -4.58 -9.58 22.37
N GLU A 372 -5.38 -10.55 21.93
CA GLU A 372 -4.90 -11.83 21.42
C GLU A 372 -4.10 -11.69 20.12
N MET A 373 -4.38 -10.65 19.32
CA MET A 373 -3.63 -10.37 18.10
C MET A 373 -2.40 -9.47 18.33
N ASN A 374 -2.23 -8.91 19.54
CA ASN A 374 -1.13 -8.00 19.88
C ASN A 374 -0.17 -8.60 20.95
N GLN A 375 -0.16 -9.92 21.10
CA GLN A 375 0.49 -10.60 22.22
C GLN A 375 2.00 -10.41 22.24
N GLU A 376 2.65 -10.38 21.07
CA GLU A 376 4.11 -10.28 20.95
C GLU A 376 4.61 -8.88 21.33
N ALA A 377 3.98 -7.84 20.81
CA ALA A 377 4.26 -6.46 21.21
C ALA A 377 3.99 -6.29 22.71
N GLN A 378 2.88 -6.83 23.22
CA GLN A 378 2.55 -6.77 24.63
C GLN A 378 3.59 -7.49 25.51
N ALA A 379 4.06 -8.67 25.09
CA ALA A 379 5.08 -9.43 25.80
C ALA A 379 6.42 -8.66 25.83
N MET A 380 6.79 -8.00 24.74
CA MET A 380 7.98 -7.14 24.67
C MET A 380 7.89 -5.96 25.64
N ALA A 381 6.78 -5.25 25.67
CA ALA A 381 6.57 -4.13 26.59
C ALA A 381 6.61 -4.61 28.05
N GLN A 382 5.91 -5.71 28.36
CA GLN A 382 5.87 -6.28 29.71
C GLN A 382 7.25 -6.77 30.19
N CYS A 383 8.04 -7.39 29.31
CA CYS A 383 9.39 -7.85 29.63
C CYS A 383 10.30 -6.70 30.13
N LEU A 384 10.17 -5.52 29.53
CA LEU A 384 10.93 -4.34 29.97
C LEU A 384 10.50 -3.85 31.36
N ILE A 385 9.20 -3.84 31.64
CA ILE A 385 8.69 -3.50 32.98
C ILE A 385 9.26 -4.47 34.02
N ASP A 386 9.22 -5.77 33.73
CA ASP A 386 9.71 -6.80 34.65
C ASP A 386 11.21 -6.66 34.90
N ARG A 387 11.99 -6.38 33.85
CA ARG A 387 13.44 -6.10 33.96
C ARG A 387 13.71 -4.86 34.82
N GLU A 388 12.94 -3.79 34.64
CA GLU A 388 13.12 -2.56 35.41
C GLU A 388 12.73 -2.77 36.89
N MET A 389 11.68 -3.55 37.14
CA MET A 389 11.30 -3.98 38.48
C MET A 389 12.40 -4.80 39.16
N GLN A 390 13.02 -5.74 38.44
CA GLN A 390 14.16 -6.51 38.97
C GLN A 390 15.33 -5.62 39.36
N LYS A 391 15.67 -4.59 38.55
CA LYS A 391 16.71 -3.61 38.92
C LYS A 391 16.37 -2.87 40.21
N ILE A 392 15.12 -2.41 40.34
CA ILE A 392 14.65 -1.70 41.55
C ILE A 392 14.72 -2.61 42.78
N HIS A 393 14.45 -3.91 42.63
CA HIS A 393 14.55 -4.88 43.71
C HIS A 393 15.99 -5.22 44.09
N ALA A 394 16.92 -5.19 43.13
CA ALA A 394 18.34 -5.43 43.34
C ALA A 394 19.07 -4.23 43.98
N GLU A 395 18.53 -3.02 43.91
CA GLU A 395 19.15 -1.83 44.50
C GLU A 395 19.20 -1.89 46.05
N PRO A 396 20.35 -1.60 46.68
CA PRO A 396 20.48 -1.64 48.13
C PRO A 396 19.56 -0.62 48.81
N ALA A 397 18.89 -1.04 49.89
CA ALA A 397 17.90 -0.23 50.62
C ALA A 397 18.43 1.12 51.17
N GLY A 398 19.74 1.32 51.15
CA GLY A 398 20.41 2.57 51.50
C GLY A 398 20.29 3.68 50.44
N ASN A 399 20.00 3.36 49.17
CA ASN A 399 19.99 4.34 48.08
C ASN A 399 18.91 5.43 48.32
N PRO A 400 19.29 6.72 48.40
CA PRO A 400 18.36 7.83 48.55
C PRO A 400 17.26 7.87 47.48
N GLN A 401 17.56 7.44 46.25
CA GLN A 401 16.57 7.38 45.17
C GLN A 401 15.51 6.29 45.43
N VAL A 402 15.91 5.11 45.91
CA VAL A 402 14.98 4.04 46.32
C VAL A 402 14.09 4.51 47.46
N LYS A 403 14.64 5.24 48.45
CA LYS A 403 13.85 5.82 49.54
C LYS A 403 12.83 6.85 49.06
N ARG A 404 13.20 7.70 48.08
CA ARG A 404 12.27 8.64 47.43
C ARG A 404 11.16 7.90 46.68
N ARG A 405 11.50 6.91 45.84
CA ARG A 405 10.54 6.07 45.10
C ARG A 405 9.56 5.35 46.05
N ARG A 406 10.05 4.75 47.14
CA ARG A 406 9.20 4.07 48.16
C ARG A 406 8.26 5.02 48.90
N ARG A 407 8.69 6.24 49.23
CA ARG A 407 7.84 7.24 49.91
C ARG A 407 6.70 7.73 49.01
N PHE A 408 6.96 7.94 47.73
CA PHE A 408 5.93 8.37 46.78
C PHE A 408 4.93 7.26 46.45
N ARG A 409 5.37 6.01 46.30
CA ARG A 409 4.47 4.86 46.08
C ARG A 409 3.45 4.70 47.20
N ARG A 410 3.84 5.00 48.45
CA ARG A 410 2.91 5.03 49.59
C ARG A 410 1.87 6.15 49.45
N ARG A 411 2.20 7.33 48.92
CA ARG A 411 1.24 8.44 48.78
C ARG A 411 0.16 8.16 47.73
N ARG A 412 0.47 7.49 46.62
CA ARG A 412 -0.49 7.17 45.55
C ARG A 412 -1.45 6.02 45.89
N LEU A 413 -1.18 5.22 46.92
CA LEU A 413 -2.12 4.20 47.41
C LEU A 413 -3.23 4.79 48.31
N TYR A 414 -3.13 6.08 48.66
CA TYR A 414 -4.10 6.78 49.52
C TYR A 414 -4.94 7.84 48.77
N TYR A 415 -4.73 7.98 47.47
CA TYR A 415 -5.54 8.78 46.54
C TYR A 415 -6.02 7.87 45.43
#